data_AF-A0A8S8XUZ6-F1
#
_entry.id   AF-A0A8S8XUZ6-F1
#
_cell.length_a   1.000
_cell.length_b   1.000
_cell.length_c   1.000
_cell.angle_alpha   90.00
_cell.angle_beta   90.00
_cell.angle_gamma   90.00
#
_symmetry.space_group_name_H-M   'P 1'
#
loop_
_entity.id
_entity.type
_entity.pdbx_description
1 polymer ?
#
loop_
_entity_poly.entity_id
_entity_poly.type
_entity_poly.pdbx_seq_one_letter_code
_entity_poly.pdbx_strand_id
1 'polypeptide(L)'
;MDWKGPILDDHFHLNRNGRFLDAARDFQRVGGTDLVLVHCPDFASPPVTRDGHSESYADTIAMAQEVRDLGLGVRVILGPHPAAFAHQFDSLGERAEENYWDSIELHCIMSTRA
;
A
#
# COMPACT_ATOMS: atom_id res chain seq x y z
N MET A 1 -8.71 8.76 -32.64
CA MET A 1 -7.82 9.67 -31.88
C MET A 1 -7.26 8.85 -30.75
N ASP A 2 -5.96 8.55 -30.79
CA ASP A 2 -5.31 7.77 -29.74
C ASP A 2 -4.84 8.71 -28.64
N TRP A 3 -5.10 8.36 -27.37
CA TRP A 3 -4.60 9.11 -26.23
C TRP A 3 -3.06 9.08 -26.18
N LYS A 4 -2.43 10.22 -25.89
CA LYS A 4 -0.97 10.39 -25.80
C LYS A 4 -0.48 10.98 -24.47
N GLY A 5 -1.40 11.24 -23.55
CA GLY A 5 -1.07 11.77 -22.22
C GLY A 5 -0.66 10.66 -21.24
N PRO A 6 -0.32 11.02 -19.99
CA PRO A 6 -0.08 10.04 -18.93
C PRO A 6 -1.33 9.19 -18.68
N ILE A 7 -1.12 7.95 -18.25
CA ILE A 7 -2.15 7.01 -17.83
C ILE A 7 -1.86 6.67 -16.37
N LEU A 8 -2.76 7.14 -15.51
CA LEU A 8 -2.71 6.92 -14.08
C LEU A 8 -3.71 5.83 -13.69
N ASP A 9 -3.23 4.83 -12.95
CA ASP A 9 -4.09 4.05 -12.06
C ASP A 9 -4.09 4.72 -10.68
N ASP A 10 -5.25 5.23 -10.26
CA ASP A 10 -5.40 6.01 -9.04
C ASP A 10 -5.55 5.17 -7.77
N HIS A 11 -5.65 3.84 -7.90
CA HIS A 11 -5.75 2.93 -6.78
C HIS A 11 -5.15 1.56 -7.13
N PHE A 12 -3.83 1.46 -6.98
CA PHE A 12 -3.09 0.24 -7.28
C PHE A 12 -2.68 -0.49 -6.00
N HIS A 13 -3.04 -1.77 -5.89
CA HIS A 13 -2.53 -2.65 -4.83
C HIS A 13 -1.52 -3.64 -5.41
N LEU A 14 -0.40 -3.82 -4.70
CA LEU A 14 0.59 -4.85 -5.00
C LEU A 14 0.70 -5.81 -3.83
N ASN A 15 1.01 -7.07 -4.14
CA ASN A 15 1.23 -8.11 -3.15
C ASN A 15 2.48 -8.89 -3.55
N ARG A 16 3.47 -8.95 -2.65
CA ARG A 16 4.73 -9.69 -2.85
C ARG A 16 4.53 -11.19 -3.07
N ASN A 17 3.51 -11.77 -2.46
CA ASN A 17 3.15 -13.18 -2.62
C ASN A 17 2.32 -13.44 -3.88
N GLY A 18 1.95 -12.39 -4.62
CA GLY A 18 1.26 -12.46 -5.90
C GLY A 18 2.19 -12.23 -7.09
N ARG A 19 1.71 -11.52 -8.11
CA ARG A 19 2.50 -11.18 -9.30
C ARG A 19 3.47 -10.02 -9.10
N PHE A 20 3.29 -9.25 -8.02
CA PHE A 20 4.15 -8.13 -7.62
C PHE A 20 4.68 -7.30 -8.81
N LEU A 21 6.01 -7.26 -9.03
CA LEU A 21 6.63 -6.46 -10.10
C LEU A 21 6.19 -6.88 -11.52
N ASP A 22 5.78 -8.13 -11.74
CA ASP A 22 5.26 -8.54 -13.04
C ASP A 22 3.90 -7.92 -13.34
N ALA A 23 3.10 -7.62 -12.31
CA ALA A 23 1.85 -6.85 -12.50
C ALA A 23 2.16 -5.39 -12.89
N ALA A 24 3.16 -4.76 -12.27
CA ALA A 24 3.61 -3.43 -12.62
C ALA A 24 4.19 -3.37 -14.06
N ARG A 25 5.00 -4.38 -14.45
CA ARG A 25 5.51 -4.52 -15.82
C ARG A 25 4.40 -4.71 -16.84
N ASP A 26 3.39 -5.50 -16.52
CA ASP A 26 2.22 -5.67 -17.38
C ASP A 26 1.47 -4.35 -17.58
N PHE A 27 1.26 -3.58 -16.51
CA PHE A 27 0.64 -2.24 -16.58
C PHE A 27 1.46 -1.30 -17.46
N GLN A 28 2.78 -1.25 -17.26
CA GLN A 28 3.69 -0.46 -18.09
C GLN A 28 3.64 -0.89 -19.56
N ARG A 29 3.65 -2.20 -19.84
CA ARG A 29 3.64 -2.76 -21.21
C ARG A 29 2.40 -2.35 -22.00
N VAL A 30 1.26 -2.18 -21.35
CA VAL A 30 0.02 -1.74 -22.01
C VAL A 30 -0.15 -0.22 -22.06
N GLY A 31 0.87 0.55 -21.62
CA GLY A 31 0.92 2.00 -21.73
C GLY A 31 0.70 2.78 -20.42
N GLY A 32 0.59 2.09 -19.28
CA GLY A 32 0.53 2.72 -17.97
C GLY A 32 1.80 3.54 -17.67
N THR A 33 1.65 4.72 -17.08
CA THR A 33 2.77 5.63 -16.80
C THR A 33 2.94 5.90 -15.31
N ASP A 34 1.83 5.98 -14.58
CA ASP A 34 1.80 6.36 -13.18
C ASP A 34 0.85 5.46 -12.40
N LEU A 35 1.17 5.20 -11.14
CA LEU A 35 0.25 4.55 -10.20
C LEU A 35 0.27 5.22 -8.82
N VAL A 36 -0.87 5.15 -8.15
CA VAL A 36 -0.97 5.43 -6.71
C VAL A 36 -0.97 4.09 -5.99
N LEU A 37 0.15 3.76 -5.34
CA LEU A 37 0.28 2.55 -4.54
C LEU A 37 -0.44 2.76 -3.21
N VAL A 38 -1.58 2.10 -3.06
CA VAL A 38 -2.37 2.13 -1.82
C VAL A 38 -1.96 0.97 -0.93
N HIS A 39 -1.62 1.28 0.32
CA HIS A 39 -1.26 0.28 1.32
C HIS A 39 -2.30 -0.83 1.42
N CYS A 40 -1.83 -2.06 1.35
CA CYS A 40 -2.64 -3.26 1.50
C CYS A 40 -1.83 -4.25 2.35
N PRO A 41 -2.17 -4.42 3.64
CA PRO A 41 -1.48 -5.37 4.49
C PRO A 41 -1.83 -6.81 4.10
N ASP A 42 -1.09 -7.78 4.63
CA ASP A 42 -1.52 -9.17 4.56
C ASP A 42 -2.82 -9.36 5.37
N PHE A 43 -3.94 -9.61 4.69
CA PHE A 43 -5.22 -9.85 5.34
C PHE A 43 -5.26 -11.16 6.13
N ALA A 44 -4.38 -12.13 5.85
CA ALA A 44 -4.30 -13.36 6.63
C ALA A 44 -3.67 -13.12 8.01
N SER A 45 -2.83 -12.09 8.14
CA SER A 45 -2.15 -11.74 9.39
C SER A 45 -1.90 -10.23 9.47
N PRO A 46 -2.96 -9.39 9.59
CA PRO A 46 -2.81 -7.95 9.61
C PRO A 46 -2.08 -7.50 10.89
N PRO A 47 -1.30 -6.41 10.84
CA PRO A 47 -0.52 -5.94 11.98
C PRO A 47 -1.40 -5.54 13.18
N VAL A 48 -1.04 -6.06 14.36
CA VAL A 48 -1.76 -5.86 15.65
C VAL A 48 -0.91 -5.11 16.69
N THR A 49 0.22 -4.57 16.26
CA THR A 49 1.15 -3.78 17.10
C THR A 49 1.67 -2.60 16.29
N ARG A 50 2.04 -1.52 16.98
CA ARG A 50 2.73 -0.36 16.39
C ARG A 50 3.94 -0.76 15.52
N ASP A 51 4.82 -1.61 16.04
CA ASP A 51 6.00 -2.05 15.28
C ASP A 51 5.60 -2.83 14.02
N GLY A 52 4.57 -3.67 14.09
CA GLY A 52 4.04 -4.39 12.93
C GLY A 52 3.45 -3.45 11.86
N HIS A 53 2.73 -2.40 12.27
CA HIS A 53 2.26 -1.36 11.33
C HIS A 53 3.43 -0.63 10.68
N SER A 54 4.46 -0.28 11.46
CA SER A 54 5.67 0.38 10.98
C SER A 54 6.39 -0.47 9.92
N GLU A 55 6.59 -1.76 10.19
CA GLU A 55 7.18 -2.72 9.25
C GLU A 55 6.34 -2.87 7.98
N SER A 56 5.02 -3.00 8.13
CA SER A 56 4.06 -3.12 7.01
C SER A 56 4.06 -1.88 6.11
N TYR A 57 4.14 -0.68 6.68
CA TYR A 57 4.26 0.57 5.92
C TYR A 57 5.64 0.73 5.29
N ALA A 58 6.71 0.37 5.99
CA ALA A 58 8.06 0.39 5.44
C ALA A 58 8.16 -0.54 4.22
N ASP A 59 7.52 -1.70 4.27
CA ASP A 59 7.46 -2.62 3.13
C ASP A 59 6.72 -2.00 1.94
N THR A 60 5.60 -1.31 2.16
CA THR A 60 4.88 -0.60 1.10
C THR A 60 5.72 0.50 0.44
N ILE A 61 6.51 1.24 1.24
CA ILE A 61 7.45 2.24 0.72
C ILE A 61 8.56 1.56 -0.10
N ALA A 62 9.08 0.42 0.36
CA ALA A 62 10.08 -0.34 -0.38
C ALA A 62 9.52 -0.84 -1.72
N MET A 63 8.29 -1.38 -1.73
CA MET A 63 7.59 -1.78 -2.95
C MET A 63 7.43 -0.60 -3.91
N ALA A 64 7.08 0.59 -3.41
CA ALA A 64 7.00 1.79 -4.25
C ALA A 64 8.35 2.11 -4.91
N GLN A 65 9.46 1.97 -4.19
CA GLN A 65 10.78 2.18 -4.75
C GLN A 65 11.13 1.14 -5.84
N GLU A 66 10.85 -0.15 -5.58
CA GLU A 66 11.10 -1.22 -6.56
C GLU A 66 10.28 -1.00 -7.87
N VAL A 67 9.08 -0.44 -7.76
CA VAL A 67 8.24 -0.09 -8.91
C VAL A 67 8.77 1.15 -9.63
N ARG A 68 9.26 2.17 -8.91
CA ARG A 68 9.91 3.35 -9.51
C ARG A 68 11.13 2.95 -10.32
N ASP A 69 11.88 1.94 -9.89
CA ASP A 69 13.04 1.42 -10.62
C ASP A 69 12.67 0.77 -11.97
N LEU A 70 11.38 0.45 -12.20
CA LEU A 70 10.86 0.04 -13.51
C LEU A 70 10.60 1.23 -14.45
N GLY A 71 10.69 2.46 -13.97
CA GLY A 71 10.41 3.69 -14.72
C GLY A 71 8.96 4.18 -14.66
N LEU A 72 8.14 3.66 -13.72
CA LEU A 72 6.79 4.15 -13.46
C LEU A 72 6.80 5.31 -12.45
N GLY A 73 5.92 6.29 -12.64
CA GLY A 73 5.63 7.29 -11.61
C GLY A 73 4.85 6.65 -10.46
N VAL A 74 5.28 6.82 -9.21
CA VAL A 74 4.61 6.23 -8.05
C VAL A 74 4.35 7.27 -6.97
N ARG A 75 3.09 7.40 -6.57
CA ARG A 75 2.66 8.06 -5.32
C ARG A 75 2.21 6.99 -4.33
N VAL A 76 2.35 7.23 -3.04
CA VAL A 76 2.02 6.24 -2.01
C VAL A 76 0.93 6.77 -1.09
N ILE A 77 -0.05 5.92 -0.78
CA ILE A 77 -1.03 6.17 0.27
C ILE A 77 -0.82 5.11 1.35
N LEU A 78 -0.32 5.54 2.50
CA LEU A 78 -0.31 4.73 3.72
C LEU A 78 -1.61 4.94 4.48
N GLY A 79 -1.97 4.00 5.35
CA GLY A 79 -3.13 4.13 6.22
C GLY A 79 -3.75 2.78 6.56
N PRO A 80 -4.59 2.74 7.61
CA PRO A 80 -5.30 1.54 8.00
C PRO A 80 -6.24 1.07 6.87
N HIS A 81 -6.10 -0.18 6.44
CA HIS A 81 -7.00 -0.73 5.42
C HIS A 81 -8.36 -1.09 6.06
N PRO A 82 -9.50 -0.55 5.57
CA PRO A 82 -10.80 -0.73 6.22
C PRO A 82 -11.20 -2.20 6.43
N ALA A 83 -10.94 -3.06 5.44
CA ALA A 83 -11.24 -4.49 5.54
C ALA A 83 -10.40 -5.21 6.61
N ALA A 84 -9.11 -4.88 6.74
CA ALA A 84 -8.26 -5.45 7.78
C ALA A 84 -8.76 -5.02 9.17
N PHE A 85 -9.13 -3.75 9.30
CA PHE A 85 -9.65 -3.21 10.56
C PHE A 85 -10.98 -3.80 10.99
N ALA A 86 -11.90 -4.01 10.06
CA ALA A 86 -13.17 -4.67 10.35
C ALA A 86 -12.96 -6.02 11.05
N HIS A 87 -12.03 -6.84 10.56
CA HIS A 87 -11.68 -8.13 11.18
C HIS A 87 -10.92 -7.98 12.51
N GLN A 88 -10.17 -6.90 12.69
CA GLN A 88 -9.46 -6.61 13.93
C GLN A 88 -10.39 -6.19 15.07
N PHE A 89 -11.51 -5.51 14.78
CA PHE A 89 -12.54 -5.23 15.79
C PHE A 89 -13.15 -6.51 16.37
N ASP A 90 -13.39 -7.52 15.52
CA ASP A 90 -13.90 -8.82 15.97
C ASP A 90 -12.88 -9.62 16.80
N SER A 91 -11.59 -9.54 16.45
CA SER A 91 -10.55 -10.38 17.05
C SER A 91 -9.81 -9.77 18.24
N LEU A 92 -9.64 -8.44 18.28
CA LEU A 92 -8.90 -7.73 19.32
C LEU A 92 -9.79 -7.12 20.42
N GLY A 93 -11.11 -7.02 20.17
CA GLY A 93 -12.05 -6.37 21.09
C GLY A 93 -11.68 -4.89 21.31
N GLU A 94 -11.64 -4.45 22.58
CA GLU A 94 -11.33 -3.06 22.94
C GLU A 94 -9.95 -2.57 22.46
N ARG A 95 -8.99 -3.49 22.28
CA ARG A 95 -7.65 -3.15 21.77
C ARG A 95 -7.62 -2.80 20.28
N ALA A 96 -8.70 -3.07 19.55
CA ALA A 96 -8.79 -2.73 18.13
C ALA A 96 -8.71 -1.21 17.90
N GLU A 97 -9.30 -0.42 18.79
CA GLU A 97 -9.23 1.05 18.69
C GLU A 97 -7.80 1.56 18.90
N GLU A 98 -7.10 1.07 19.92
CA GLU A 98 -5.68 1.40 20.16
C GLU A 98 -4.82 1.02 18.94
N ASN A 99 -5.03 -0.17 18.38
CA ASN A 99 -4.35 -0.61 17.17
C ASN A 99 -4.64 0.28 15.95
N TYR A 100 -5.86 0.83 15.84
CA TYR A 100 -6.25 1.79 14.80
C TYR A 100 -5.50 3.10 14.94
N TRP A 101 -5.42 3.62 16.15
CA TRP A 101 -4.70 4.85 16.43
C TRP A 101 -3.20 4.71 16.17
N ASP A 102 -2.57 3.61 16.58
CA ASP A 102 -1.18 3.31 16.25
C ASP A 102 -0.92 3.35 14.73
N SER A 103 -1.83 2.76 13.96
CA SER A 103 -1.78 2.75 12.50
C SER A 103 -1.90 4.15 11.88
N ILE A 104 -2.78 5.00 12.41
CA ILE A 104 -2.97 6.39 11.95
C ILE A 104 -1.75 7.25 12.30
N GLU A 105 -1.25 7.17 13.54
CA GLU A 105 -0.10 7.95 13.98
C GLU A 105 1.14 7.67 13.13
N LEU A 106 1.38 6.38 12.84
CA LEU A 106 2.49 5.96 12.00
C LEU A 106 2.33 6.44 10.56
N HIS A 107 1.10 6.39 10.01
CA HIS A 107 0.81 6.95 8.69
C HIS A 107 1.24 8.43 8.62
N CYS A 108 0.88 9.25 9.62
CA CYS A 108 1.25 10.67 9.66
C CYS A 108 2.77 10.89 9.68
N ILE A 109 3.51 10.03 10.37
CA ILE A 109 4.98 10.13 10.50
C ILE A 109 5.67 9.68 9.20
N MET A 110 5.23 8.54 8.65
CA MET A 110 5.93 7.84 7.57
C MET A 110 5.57 8.36 6.18
N SER A 111 4.41 9.00 6.00
CA SER A 111 3.99 9.53 4.69
C SER A 111 4.93 10.60 4.12
N THR A 112 5.76 11.23 4.96
CA THR A 112 6.81 12.17 4.50
C THR A 112 7.98 11.49 3.81
N ARG A 113 8.10 10.16 3.91
CA ARG A 113 9.20 9.35 3.38
C ARG A 113 8.78 8.47 2.19
N ALA A 114 7.53 8.59 1.74
CA ALA A 114 6.88 7.67 0.81
C ALA A 114 6.89 8.16 -0.65
#